data_AF-A0A7C3A7R5-F1
#
_entry.id   AF-A0A7C3A7R5-F1
#
_cell.length_a   1.000
_cell.length_b   1.000
_cell.length_c   1.000
_cell.angle_alpha   90.00
_cell.angle_beta   90.00
_cell.angle_gamma   90.00
#
_symmetry.space_group_name_H-M   'P 1'
#
loop_
_entity.id
_entity.type
_entity.pdbx_description
1 polymer ?
#
loop_
_entity_poly.entity_id
_entity_poly.type
_entity_poly.pdbx_seq_one_letter_code
_entity_poly.pdbx_strand_id
1 'polypeptide(L)'
;DDLDDQGVGTGGIPNILGQVELDASIMDGRTLAAGAVGAVKRYPHPIEIARKVMEVTPHVMLVGEGAELFARYHGFEPADLLTPEAEQAWRAVVGGEATTRSSVYEDSYQLYMQAVKDWVKLLHKEIFGTTNVIVRDLNGDIACAVSTSGWGFKWPGRLGDSPIIGAGNYADNRYGAAACTGRGEMAIRCASAHSVVMYLRHGLSLEEALRQAMLDLRQLDDPFAERHNVMNIVAMDRHGQVLAASTSSEATYVVQTVEMETYEERPRLHVPLREG
;
A
#
# COMPACT_ATOMS: atom_id res chain seq x y z
N ASP A 1 -4.84 12.28 9.08
CA ASP A 1 -4.63 12.68 10.49
C ASP A 1 -3.26 13.25 10.72
N ASP A 2 -2.22 12.58 10.24
CA ASP A 2 -0.93 13.22 9.97
C ASP A 2 -0.99 13.91 8.60
N LEU A 3 -0.68 15.21 8.52
CA LEU A 3 -0.65 15.97 7.26
C LEU A 3 0.76 16.05 6.67
N ASP A 4 1.77 15.64 7.43
CA ASP A 4 3.16 15.59 6.98
C ASP A 4 3.43 14.28 6.20
N ASP A 5 2.60 13.24 6.37
CA ASP A 5 2.66 12.00 5.59
C ASP A 5 1.94 12.14 4.23
N GLN A 6 2.74 12.23 3.17
CA GLN A 6 2.24 12.40 1.80
C GLN A 6 1.89 11.08 1.09
N GLY A 7 1.92 9.94 1.78
CA GLY A 7 1.65 8.62 1.20
C GLY A 7 0.36 7.95 1.67
N VAL A 8 -0.34 8.49 2.68
CA VAL A 8 -1.58 7.93 3.22
C VAL A 8 -2.59 9.02 3.57
N GLY A 9 -3.88 8.80 3.28
CA GLY A 9 -4.93 9.71 3.73
C GLY A 9 -4.85 11.11 3.11
N THR A 10 -5.26 12.12 3.88
CA THR A 10 -5.18 13.54 3.54
C THR A 10 -3.74 13.99 3.31
N GLY A 11 -3.49 14.78 2.26
CA GLY A 11 -2.14 15.24 1.92
C GLY A 11 -1.37 14.31 0.98
N GLY A 12 -1.98 13.18 0.60
CA GLY A 12 -1.43 12.28 -0.41
C GLY A 12 -1.11 12.98 -1.74
N ILE A 13 0.03 12.67 -2.37
CA ILE A 13 0.33 13.21 -3.70
C ILE A 13 -0.75 12.77 -4.70
N PRO A 14 -1.45 13.70 -5.38
CA PRO A 14 -2.60 13.37 -6.22
C PRO A 14 -2.20 12.70 -7.53
N ASN A 15 -3.18 12.11 -8.22
CA ASN A 15 -3.04 11.59 -9.58
C ASN A 15 -2.74 12.70 -10.61
N ILE A 16 -2.53 12.35 -11.89
CA ILE A 16 -2.21 13.36 -12.93
C ILE A 16 -3.27 14.46 -13.13
N LEU A 17 -4.50 14.25 -12.66
CA LEU A 17 -5.59 15.23 -12.74
C LEU A 17 -5.71 16.10 -11.47
N GLY A 18 -4.75 15.99 -10.55
CA GLY A 18 -4.78 16.72 -9.28
C GLY A 18 -5.80 16.18 -8.28
N GLN A 19 -6.23 14.92 -8.43
CA GLN A 19 -7.17 14.28 -7.50
C GLN A 19 -6.44 13.28 -6.59
N VAL A 20 -6.61 13.42 -5.28
CA VAL A 20 -6.16 12.42 -4.30
C VAL A 20 -7.10 11.21 -4.37
N GLU A 21 -6.54 10.01 -4.46
CA GLU A 21 -7.28 8.75 -4.57
C GLU A 21 -6.68 7.74 -3.60
N LEU A 22 -7.47 7.28 -2.63
CA LEU A 22 -7.02 6.41 -1.55
C LEU A 22 -7.47 4.97 -1.74
N ASP A 23 -6.59 4.06 -1.34
CA ASP A 23 -6.78 2.62 -1.38
C ASP A 23 -6.54 2.03 0.02
N ALA A 24 -7.39 1.09 0.46
CA ALA A 24 -7.21 0.41 1.73
C ALA A 24 -7.83 -0.99 1.75
N SER A 25 -7.29 -1.86 2.60
CA SER A 25 -7.90 -3.15 2.92
C SER A 25 -7.61 -3.60 4.34
N ILE A 26 -8.49 -4.45 4.87
CA ILE A 26 -8.39 -5.09 6.18
C ILE A 26 -8.79 -6.56 6.08
N MET A 27 -8.15 -7.42 6.86
CA MET A 27 -8.45 -8.85 6.92
C MET A 27 -8.38 -9.38 8.36
N ASP A 28 -9.40 -10.13 8.76
CA ASP A 28 -9.48 -10.88 10.02
C ASP A 28 -8.99 -12.33 9.80
N GLY A 29 -7.86 -12.68 10.40
CA GLY A 29 -7.24 -13.99 10.26
C GLY A 29 -8.02 -15.15 10.91
N ARG A 30 -8.99 -14.88 11.78
CA ARG A 30 -9.83 -15.91 12.41
C ARG A 30 -10.80 -16.54 11.43
N THR A 31 -11.41 -15.69 10.62
CA THR A 31 -12.56 -16.03 9.77
C THR A 31 -12.23 -15.89 8.29
N LEU A 32 -11.08 -15.29 7.95
CA LEU A 32 -10.71 -14.84 6.62
C LEU A 32 -11.66 -13.77 6.06
N ALA A 33 -12.50 -13.16 6.92
CA ALA A 33 -13.31 -12.03 6.53
C ALA A 33 -12.40 -10.88 6.11
N ALA A 34 -12.76 -10.21 5.02
CA ALA A 34 -11.96 -9.13 4.46
C ALA A 34 -12.85 -8.04 3.90
N GLY A 35 -12.31 -6.83 3.87
CA GLY A 35 -12.94 -5.67 3.26
C GLY A 35 -11.91 -4.76 2.65
N ALA A 36 -12.27 -4.13 1.54
CA ALA A 36 -11.38 -3.28 0.77
C ALA A 36 -12.13 -2.15 0.07
N VAL A 37 -11.44 -1.02 -0.09
CA VAL A 37 -11.87 0.09 -0.94
C VAL A 37 -10.73 0.59 -1.79
N GLY A 38 -11.03 1.03 -3.02
CA GLY A 38 -10.02 1.59 -3.93
C GLY A 38 -10.50 2.85 -4.64
N ALA A 39 -9.57 3.74 -4.97
CA ALA A 39 -9.80 5.01 -5.65
C ALA A 39 -10.86 5.91 -4.97
N VAL A 40 -10.87 5.95 -3.64
CA VAL A 40 -11.76 6.80 -2.83
C VAL A 40 -11.18 8.22 -2.76
N LYS A 41 -11.97 9.26 -3.07
CA LYS A 41 -11.44 10.63 -3.24
C LYS A 41 -11.83 11.59 -2.13
N ARG A 42 -12.98 11.37 -1.51
CA ARG A 42 -13.58 12.33 -0.56
C ARG A 42 -13.54 11.90 0.89
N TYR A 43 -12.97 10.75 1.24
CA TYR A 43 -13.04 10.24 2.61
C TYR A 43 -11.64 9.95 3.16
N PRO A 44 -11.21 10.63 4.24
CA PRO A 44 -9.83 10.59 4.72
C PRO A 44 -9.44 9.25 5.39
N HIS A 45 -10.43 8.46 5.81
CA HIS A 45 -10.23 7.18 6.52
C HIS A 45 -10.73 5.97 5.69
N PRO A 46 -10.08 5.64 4.56
CA PRO A 46 -10.51 4.54 3.69
C PRO A 46 -10.51 3.19 4.40
N ILE A 47 -9.64 2.99 5.41
CA ILE A 47 -9.57 1.74 6.17
C ILE A 47 -10.83 1.47 7.00
N GLU A 48 -11.48 2.51 7.51
CA GLU A 48 -12.74 2.37 8.25
C GLU A 48 -13.89 2.01 7.30
N ILE A 49 -13.89 2.56 6.08
CA ILE A 49 -14.85 2.18 5.04
C ILE A 49 -14.62 0.73 4.62
N ALA A 50 -13.37 0.31 4.42
CA ALA A 50 -13.00 -1.07 4.12
C ALA A 50 -13.49 -2.03 5.21
N ARG A 51 -13.28 -1.68 6.49
CA ARG A 51 -13.83 -2.45 7.62
C ARG A 51 -15.36 -2.51 7.57
N LYS A 52 -16.03 -1.40 7.25
CA LYS A 52 -17.48 -1.39 7.14
C LYS A 52 -17.96 -2.31 6.02
N VAL A 53 -17.29 -2.32 4.86
CA VAL A 53 -17.59 -3.25 3.76
C VAL A 53 -17.54 -4.70 4.23
N MET A 54 -16.49 -5.07 4.97
CA MET A 54 -16.31 -6.40 5.56
C MET A 54 -17.46 -6.78 6.51
N GLU A 55 -17.89 -5.86 7.35
CA GLU A 55 -18.82 -6.13 8.45
C GLU A 55 -20.29 -6.20 8.01
N VAL A 56 -20.69 -5.44 6.98
CA VAL A 56 -22.12 -5.22 6.68
C VAL A 56 -22.55 -5.58 5.26
N THR A 57 -21.66 -6.08 4.42
CA THR A 57 -21.97 -6.45 3.04
C THR A 57 -21.58 -7.89 2.73
N PRO A 58 -22.20 -8.54 1.72
CA PRO A 58 -21.74 -9.83 1.21
C PRO A 58 -20.55 -9.68 0.25
N HIS A 59 -20.02 -8.47 0.07
CA HIS A 59 -18.94 -8.15 -0.86
C HIS A 59 -17.64 -7.90 -0.11
N VAL A 60 -16.51 -8.07 -0.79
CA VAL A 60 -15.18 -7.85 -0.20
C VAL A 60 -14.59 -6.51 -0.65
N MET A 61 -14.96 -5.98 -1.82
CA MET A 61 -14.30 -4.81 -2.39
C MET A 61 -15.29 -3.88 -3.09
N LEU A 62 -15.21 -2.59 -2.79
CA LEU A 62 -15.92 -1.51 -3.49
C LEU A 62 -14.91 -0.50 -4.02
N VAL A 63 -15.18 0.15 -5.15
CA VAL A 63 -14.24 1.12 -5.74
C VAL A 63 -14.93 2.39 -6.22
N GLY A 64 -14.15 3.47 -6.30
CA GLY A 64 -14.55 4.76 -6.87
C GLY A 64 -15.86 5.29 -6.28
N GLU A 65 -16.73 5.79 -7.15
CA GLU A 65 -18.01 6.39 -6.75
C GLU A 65 -18.92 5.41 -5.99
N GLY A 66 -18.83 4.11 -6.26
CA GLY A 66 -19.60 3.09 -5.54
C GLY A 66 -19.17 2.97 -4.08
N ALA A 67 -17.86 3.00 -3.81
CA ALA A 67 -17.33 3.04 -2.44
C ALA A 67 -17.71 4.34 -1.72
N GLU A 68 -17.71 5.47 -2.43
CA GLU A 68 -18.08 6.77 -1.86
C GLU A 68 -19.58 6.90 -1.56
N LEU A 69 -20.43 6.29 -2.40
CA LEU A 69 -21.86 6.18 -2.16
C LEU A 69 -22.14 5.35 -0.91
N PHE A 70 -21.44 4.21 -0.77
CA PHE A 70 -21.52 3.36 0.40
C PHE A 70 -21.06 4.09 1.66
N ALA A 71 -19.93 4.79 1.60
CA ALA A 71 -19.42 5.59 2.71
C ALA A 71 -20.44 6.65 3.16
N ARG A 72 -21.02 7.40 2.22
CA ARG A 72 -22.08 8.38 2.52
C ARG A 72 -23.28 7.73 3.20
N TYR A 73 -23.74 6.59 2.68
CA TYR A 73 -24.90 5.87 3.22
C TYR A 73 -24.67 5.41 4.66
N HIS A 74 -23.42 5.06 5.02
CA HIS A 74 -23.03 4.65 6.35
C HIS A 74 -22.58 5.79 7.28
N GLY A 75 -22.75 7.05 6.87
CA GLY A 75 -22.51 8.21 7.72
C GLY A 75 -21.03 8.59 7.89
N PHE A 76 -20.17 8.16 6.97
CA PHE A 76 -18.81 8.69 6.90
C PHE A 76 -18.87 10.13 6.37
N GLU A 77 -18.05 11.02 6.95
CA GLU A 77 -18.01 12.43 6.59
C GLU A 77 -16.99 12.68 5.48
N PRO A 78 -17.36 13.42 4.40
CA PRO A 78 -16.43 13.76 3.35
C PRO A 78 -15.47 14.89 3.79
N ALA A 79 -14.27 14.91 3.23
CA ALA A 79 -13.27 15.95 3.42
C ALA A 79 -12.57 16.30 2.09
N ASP A 80 -11.98 17.49 2.04
CA ASP A 80 -10.99 17.82 1.02
C ASP A 80 -9.65 17.18 1.39
N LEU A 81 -9.13 16.33 0.50
CA LEU A 81 -7.92 15.57 0.75
C LEU A 81 -6.67 16.25 0.18
N LEU A 82 -6.84 17.19 -0.75
CA LEU A 82 -5.72 17.87 -1.40
C LEU A 82 -5.27 19.06 -0.55
N THR A 83 -4.12 18.92 0.10
CA THR A 83 -3.53 20.04 0.85
C THR A 83 -2.85 21.04 -0.11
N PRO A 84 -2.71 22.32 0.29
CA PRO A 84 -1.96 23.30 -0.49
C PRO A 84 -0.53 22.86 -0.82
N GLU A 85 0.12 22.16 0.09
CA GLU A 85 1.48 21.63 -0.06
C GLU A 85 1.53 20.53 -1.13
N ALA A 86 0.59 19.58 -1.09
CA ALA A 86 0.46 18.52 -2.09
C ALA A 86 0.10 19.09 -3.47
N GLU A 87 -0.76 20.11 -3.52
CA GLU A 87 -1.09 20.83 -4.75
C GLU A 87 0.13 21.55 -5.33
N GLN A 88 0.91 22.23 -4.49
CA GLN A 88 2.14 22.91 -4.91
C GLN A 88 3.17 21.92 -5.47
N ALA A 89 3.38 20.79 -4.78
CA ALA A 89 4.25 19.71 -5.25
C ALA A 89 3.77 19.14 -6.59
N TRP A 90 2.46 18.96 -6.74
CA TRP A 90 1.85 18.49 -7.99
C TRP A 90 2.04 19.49 -9.14
N ARG A 91 1.76 20.77 -8.90
CA ARG A 91 1.93 21.85 -9.88
C ARG A 91 3.38 22.02 -10.31
N ALA A 92 4.36 21.77 -9.44
CA ALA A 92 5.77 21.84 -9.79
C ALA A 92 6.19 20.82 -10.86
N VAL A 93 5.51 19.68 -10.92
CA VAL A 93 5.77 18.61 -11.91
C VAL A 93 4.90 18.76 -13.16
N VAL A 94 3.61 19.11 -12.97
CA VAL A 94 2.64 19.19 -14.08
C VAL A 94 2.62 20.56 -14.77
N GLY A 95 3.09 21.62 -14.09
CA GLY A 95 2.91 23.02 -14.47
C GLY A 95 3.98 23.67 -15.36
N GLY A 96 4.77 22.90 -16.10
CA GLY A 96 5.46 23.47 -17.27
C GLY A 96 4.40 23.92 -18.29
N GLU A 97 4.43 25.19 -18.72
CA GLU A 97 3.41 25.89 -19.52
C GLU A 97 2.41 24.94 -20.21
N ALA A 98 1.22 24.82 -19.62
CA ALA A 98 0.04 24.20 -20.23
C ALA A 98 -0.37 25.04 -21.44
N THR A 99 0.41 24.94 -22.50
CA THR A 99 0.14 25.52 -23.80
C THR A 99 -1.11 24.84 -24.33
N THR A 100 -2.18 25.62 -24.44
CA THR A 100 -3.30 25.48 -25.39
C THR A 100 -3.23 24.23 -26.27
N ARG A 101 -3.79 23.09 -25.84
CA ARG A 101 -3.77 21.86 -26.63
C ARG A 101 -5.13 21.16 -26.67
N SER A 102 -5.33 20.48 -27.79
CA SER A 102 -6.60 20.27 -28.48
C SER A 102 -7.35 18.99 -28.09
N SER A 103 -6.85 18.21 -27.12
CA SER A 103 -7.48 16.97 -26.67
C SER A 103 -7.05 16.61 -25.25
N VAL A 104 -7.97 16.71 -24.30
CA VAL A 104 -7.76 16.40 -22.87
C VAL A 104 -7.10 15.02 -22.66
N TYR A 105 -7.43 14.02 -23.50
CA TYR A 105 -6.91 12.65 -23.36
C TYR A 105 -5.47 12.48 -23.88
N GLU A 106 -5.15 13.02 -25.06
CA GLU A 106 -3.80 12.92 -25.64
C GLU A 106 -2.80 13.70 -24.76
N ASP A 107 -3.24 14.88 -24.29
CA ASP A 107 -2.47 15.74 -23.40
C ASP A 107 -2.26 15.09 -22.03
N SER A 108 -3.28 14.41 -21.48
CA SER A 108 -3.16 13.67 -20.21
C SER A 108 -2.23 12.46 -20.32
N TYR A 109 -2.22 11.75 -21.45
CA TYR A 109 -1.31 10.62 -21.65
C TYR A 109 0.14 11.07 -21.82
N GLN A 110 0.40 12.14 -22.59
CA GLN A 110 1.76 12.69 -22.70
C GLN A 110 2.24 13.25 -21.36
N LEU A 111 1.36 13.92 -20.61
CA LEU A 111 1.65 14.38 -19.26
C LEU A 111 1.96 13.21 -18.32
N TYR A 112 1.16 12.15 -18.36
CA TYR A 112 1.41 10.93 -17.59
C TYR A 112 2.75 10.30 -17.95
N MET A 113 3.04 10.13 -19.23
CA MET A 113 4.31 9.53 -19.67
C MET A 113 5.52 10.42 -19.32
N GLN A 114 5.37 11.74 -19.34
CA GLN A 114 6.38 12.68 -18.87
C GLN A 114 6.56 12.56 -17.36
N ALA A 115 5.46 12.58 -16.60
CA ALA A 115 5.45 12.40 -15.16
C ALA A 115 6.09 11.06 -14.79
N VAL A 116 5.77 9.94 -15.46
CA VAL A 116 6.35 8.60 -15.27
C VAL A 116 7.86 8.60 -15.56
N LYS A 117 8.31 9.25 -16.64
CA LYS A 117 9.74 9.37 -16.98
C LYS A 117 10.52 10.18 -15.95
N ASP A 118 9.95 11.27 -15.46
CA ASP A 118 10.57 12.10 -14.42
C ASP A 118 10.35 11.54 -13.01
N TRP A 119 9.33 10.69 -12.82
CA TRP A 119 9.08 9.89 -11.62
C TRP A 119 10.25 8.99 -11.29
N VAL A 120 10.80 8.33 -12.31
CA VAL A 120 12.02 7.52 -12.19
C VAL A 120 13.18 8.34 -11.63
N LYS A 121 13.19 9.68 -11.82
CA LYS A 121 14.19 10.61 -11.27
C LYS A 121 13.80 11.22 -9.91
N LEU A 122 12.51 11.51 -9.68
CA LEU A 122 11.96 12.16 -8.48
C LEU A 122 12.01 11.28 -7.22
N LEU A 123 12.09 9.95 -7.36
CA LEU A 123 12.27 8.96 -6.28
C LEU A 123 13.55 9.14 -5.42
N HIS A 124 14.35 10.20 -5.64
CA HIS A 124 15.56 10.52 -4.84
C HIS A 124 15.26 11.11 -3.46
N LYS A 125 13.99 11.44 -3.14
CA LYS A 125 13.58 11.89 -1.80
C LYS A 125 12.25 11.24 -1.43
N GLU A 126 12.27 10.41 -0.39
CA GLU A 126 11.26 10.25 0.69
C GLU A 126 9.74 10.29 0.39
N ILE A 127 9.28 10.11 -0.85
CA ILE A 127 7.84 10.07 -1.18
C ILE A 127 7.39 8.60 -1.27
N PHE A 128 7.31 7.92 -0.12
CA PHE A 128 6.67 6.60 0.00
C PHE A 128 5.90 6.54 1.32
N GLY A 129 4.61 6.21 1.28
CA GLY A 129 3.82 6.13 2.52
C GLY A 129 2.61 5.20 2.44
N THR A 130 2.76 3.99 1.93
CA THR A 130 1.81 2.94 2.30
C THR A 130 2.06 2.56 3.76
N THR A 131 1.08 2.79 4.62
CA THR A 131 1.10 2.31 6.01
C THR A 131 0.50 0.92 6.05
N ASN A 132 1.21 -0.02 6.68
CA ASN A 132 0.70 -1.34 6.97
C ASN A 132 0.82 -1.66 8.46
N VAL A 133 -0.13 -2.44 8.97
CA VAL A 133 -0.18 -2.86 10.37
C VAL A 133 -0.59 -4.33 10.41
N ILE A 134 0.15 -5.12 11.20
CA ILE A 134 -0.22 -6.49 11.56
C ILE A 134 -0.30 -6.53 13.08
N VAL A 135 -1.41 -7.02 13.61
CA VAL A 135 -1.63 -7.16 15.05
C VAL A 135 -1.93 -8.60 15.40
N ARG A 136 -1.58 -8.98 16.64
CA ARG A 136 -2.01 -10.22 17.29
C ARG A 136 -2.52 -9.89 18.68
N ASP A 137 -3.73 -10.29 18.99
CA ASP A 137 -4.33 -10.06 20.31
C ASP A 137 -3.87 -11.10 21.36
N LEU A 138 -4.37 -10.97 22.59
CA LEU A 138 -4.05 -11.90 23.69
C LEU A 138 -4.67 -13.30 23.52
N ASN A 139 -5.71 -13.45 22.69
CA ASN A 139 -6.27 -14.75 22.33
C ASN A 139 -5.45 -15.45 21.24
N GLY A 140 -4.51 -14.71 20.62
CA GLY A 140 -3.69 -15.16 19.52
C GLY A 140 -4.30 -14.94 18.14
N ASP A 141 -5.34 -14.10 18.07
CA ASP A 141 -6.01 -13.75 16.83
C ASP A 141 -5.24 -12.68 16.07
N ILE A 142 -5.04 -12.92 14.77
CA ILE A 142 -4.23 -12.06 13.90
C ILE A 142 -5.13 -11.27 12.97
N ALA A 143 -4.83 -9.98 12.80
CA ALA A 143 -5.45 -9.15 11.77
C ALA A 143 -4.39 -8.30 11.07
N CYS A 144 -4.65 -7.92 9.83
CA CYS A 144 -3.79 -7.01 9.09
C CYS A 144 -4.60 -5.94 8.35
N ALA A 145 -4.00 -4.76 8.21
CA ALA A 145 -4.60 -3.60 7.56
C ALA A 145 -3.55 -2.84 6.76
N VAL A 146 -3.94 -2.28 5.61
CA VAL A 146 -3.08 -1.46 4.74
C VAL A 146 -3.88 -0.28 4.22
N SER A 147 -3.26 0.90 4.18
CA SER A 147 -3.83 2.12 3.62
C SER A 147 -2.78 2.94 2.89
N THR A 148 -3.17 3.58 1.79
CA THR A 148 -2.27 4.42 0.97
C THR A 148 -3.05 5.43 0.12
N SER A 149 -2.38 6.50 -0.30
CA SER A 149 -2.77 7.36 -1.43
C SER A 149 -2.25 6.83 -2.77
N GLY A 150 -1.46 5.75 -2.74
CA GLY A 150 -0.84 5.12 -3.89
C GLY A 150 0.33 5.93 -4.42
N TRP A 151 0.65 5.72 -5.70
CA TRP A 151 1.72 6.46 -6.34
C TRP A 151 1.21 7.86 -6.68
N GLY A 152 1.97 8.89 -6.30
CA GLY A 152 1.73 10.23 -6.80
C GLY A 152 1.74 10.27 -8.34
N PHE A 153 0.99 11.19 -8.93
CA PHE A 153 0.88 11.33 -10.39
C PHE A 153 0.48 10.03 -11.12
N LYS A 154 -0.13 9.08 -10.41
CA LYS A 154 -0.68 7.86 -11.02
C LYS A 154 -1.73 8.22 -12.08
N TRP A 155 -1.99 7.28 -12.98
CA TRP A 155 -3.17 7.39 -13.84
C TRP A 155 -4.43 7.37 -12.97
N PRO A 156 -5.46 8.19 -13.25
CA PRO A 156 -6.67 8.22 -12.45
C PRO A 156 -7.34 6.85 -12.39
N GLY A 157 -7.69 6.40 -11.20
CA GLY A 157 -8.24 5.07 -10.97
C GLY A 157 -7.22 3.92 -10.96
N ARG A 158 -5.90 4.20 -11.04
CA ARG A 158 -4.88 3.17 -10.78
C ARG A 158 -4.97 2.73 -9.33
N LEU A 159 -5.11 1.42 -9.13
CA LEU A 159 -5.04 0.77 -7.82
C LEU A 159 -3.67 0.13 -7.61
N GLY A 160 -3.12 0.30 -6.41
CA GLY A 160 -1.95 -0.44 -5.97
C GLY A 160 -2.29 -1.83 -5.42
N ASP A 161 -1.35 -2.42 -4.69
CA ASP A 161 -1.53 -3.69 -3.96
C ASP A 161 -2.37 -3.53 -2.70
N SER A 162 -2.33 -2.35 -2.07
CA SER A 162 -2.97 -2.07 -0.78
C SER A 162 -4.44 -2.43 -0.64
N PRO A 163 -5.32 -2.30 -1.66
CA PRO A 163 -6.72 -2.71 -1.55
C PRO A 163 -6.96 -4.16 -2.03
N ILE A 164 -5.92 -4.90 -2.43
CA ILE A 164 -6.02 -6.23 -3.01
C ILE A 164 -5.59 -7.27 -1.97
N ILE A 165 -6.57 -7.97 -1.42
CA ILE A 165 -6.34 -9.09 -0.49
C ILE A 165 -5.48 -10.16 -1.17
N GLY A 166 -4.38 -10.51 -0.51
CA GLY A 166 -3.37 -11.44 -0.98
C GLY A 166 -2.18 -10.78 -1.70
N ALA A 167 -2.35 -9.55 -2.20
CA ALA A 167 -1.23 -8.76 -2.71
C ALA A 167 -0.69 -7.82 -1.62
N GLY A 168 -1.51 -6.85 -1.20
CA GLY A 168 -1.12 -5.85 -0.21
C GLY A 168 -1.10 -6.39 1.21
N ASN A 169 -2.04 -7.27 1.56
CA ASN A 169 -2.06 -7.93 2.87
C ASN A 169 -2.78 -9.28 2.83
N TYR A 170 -2.46 -10.12 3.80
CA TYR A 170 -3.17 -11.37 4.03
C TYR A 170 -3.00 -11.79 5.50
N ALA A 171 -4.05 -12.33 6.12
CA ALA A 171 -4.01 -12.86 7.49
C ALA A 171 -4.76 -14.19 7.58
N ASP A 172 -4.15 -15.14 8.28
CA ASP A 172 -4.71 -16.46 8.57
C ASP A 172 -4.15 -16.97 9.90
N ASN A 173 -5.00 -17.06 10.93
CA ASN A 173 -4.61 -17.51 12.28
C ASN A 173 -3.87 -18.86 12.29
N ARG A 174 -4.12 -19.72 11.29
CA ARG A 174 -3.50 -21.04 11.21
C ARG A 174 -2.00 -20.96 10.91
N TYR A 175 -1.53 -19.87 10.31
CA TYR A 175 -0.20 -19.77 9.72
C TYR A 175 0.52 -18.45 10.04
N GLY A 176 -0.16 -17.31 9.88
CA GLY A 176 0.43 -16.00 10.08
C GLY A 176 -0.24 -14.91 9.23
N ALA A 177 0.42 -13.76 9.13
CA ALA A 177 0.01 -12.65 8.28
C ALA A 177 1.22 -11.97 7.62
N ALA A 178 0.97 -11.30 6.51
CA ALA A 178 1.95 -10.47 5.84
C ALA A 178 1.29 -9.22 5.24
N ALA A 179 2.07 -8.15 5.08
CA ALA A 179 1.66 -6.94 4.41
C ALA A 179 2.82 -6.31 3.63
N CYS A 180 2.50 -5.69 2.49
CA CYS A 180 3.45 -5.14 1.54
C CYS A 180 3.44 -3.61 1.54
N THR A 181 4.56 -3.01 1.14
CA THR A 181 4.69 -1.58 0.79
C THR A 181 5.80 -1.40 -0.24
N GLY A 182 5.66 -0.39 -1.10
CA GLY A 182 6.58 -0.10 -2.21
C GLY A 182 5.87 -0.19 -3.56
N ARG A 183 6.42 -1.00 -4.47
CA ARG A 183 5.93 -1.14 -5.83
C ARG A 183 4.78 -2.13 -5.95
N GLY A 184 3.57 -1.62 -5.70
CA GLY A 184 2.34 -2.41 -5.69
C GLY A 184 2.13 -3.31 -6.92
N GLU A 185 2.52 -2.88 -8.11
CA GLU A 185 2.45 -3.70 -9.33
C GLU A 185 3.19 -5.04 -9.18
N MET A 186 4.33 -5.08 -8.47
CA MET A 186 5.05 -6.34 -8.25
C MET A 186 4.34 -7.21 -7.22
N ALA A 187 3.87 -6.63 -6.11
CA ALA A 187 3.12 -7.35 -5.09
C ALA A 187 1.82 -7.97 -5.66
N ILE A 188 1.14 -7.27 -6.56
CA ILE A 188 -0.02 -7.81 -7.30
C ILE A 188 0.40 -8.98 -8.18
N ARG A 189 1.43 -8.80 -9.02
CA ARG A 189 1.88 -9.83 -9.97
C ARG A 189 2.37 -11.11 -9.29
N CYS A 190 2.92 -11.01 -8.08
CA CYS A 190 3.44 -12.14 -7.31
C CYS A 190 2.54 -12.60 -6.15
N ALA A 191 1.37 -11.97 -5.95
CA ALA A 191 0.50 -12.20 -4.77
C ALA A 191 1.30 -12.24 -3.45
N SER A 192 2.19 -11.26 -3.25
CA SER A 192 3.32 -11.39 -2.31
C SER A 192 2.90 -11.65 -0.86
N ALA A 193 1.88 -10.94 -0.34
CA ALA A 193 1.41 -11.17 1.03
C ALA A 193 0.85 -12.59 1.23
N HIS A 194 0.05 -13.07 0.27
CA HIS A 194 -0.46 -14.43 0.29
C HIS A 194 0.66 -15.47 0.17
N SER A 195 1.65 -15.23 -0.69
CA SER A 195 2.80 -16.13 -0.89
C SER A 195 3.58 -16.35 0.41
N VAL A 196 3.85 -15.30 1.20
CA VAL A 196 4.48 -15.46 2.53
C VAL A 196 3.67 -16.40 3.43
N VAL A 197 2.36 -16.20 3.52
CA VAL A 197 1.48 -17.04 4.36
C VAL A 197 1.42 -18.48 3.83
N MET A 198 1.47 -18.68 2.52
CA MET A 198 1.55 -20.02 1.93
C MET A 198 2.88 -20.71 2.21
N TYR A 199 4.00 -19.99 2.18
CA TYR A 199 5.30 -20.54 2.57
C TYR A 199 5.31 -20.98 4.04
N LEU A 200 4.76 -20.17 4.95
CA LEU A 200 4.54 -20.55 6.35
C LEU A 200 3.66 -21.81 6.46
N ARG A 201 2.57 -21.88 5.70
CA ARG A 201 1.70 -23.07 5.62
C ARG A 201 2.44 -24.33 5.18
N HIS A 202 3.42 -24.18 4.29
CA HIS A 202 4.26 -25.27 3.80
C HIS A 202 5.47 -25.59 4.70
N GLY A 203 5.57 -24.96 5.87
CA GLY A 203 6.53 -25.32 6.91
C GLY A 203 7.85 -24.56 6.85
N LEU A 204 7.97 -23.53 5.99
CA LEU A 204 9.13 -22.64 6.02
C LEU A 204 9.11 -21.80 7.30
N SER A 205 10.29 -21.46 7.80
CA SER A 205 10.43 -20.44 8.85
C SER A 205 10.02 -19.06 8.34
N LEU A 206 9.77 -18.11 9.25
CA LEU A 206 9.39 -16.75 8.89
C LEU A 206 10.44 -16.05 8.01
N GLU A 207 11.73 -16.27 8.30
CA GLU A 207 12.84 -15.73 7.50
C GLU A 207 12.90 -16.35 6.10
N GLU A 208 12.78 -17.68 5.99
CA GLU A 208 12.76 -18.38 4.70
C GLU A 208 11.55 -17.98 3.85
N ALA A 209 10.37 -17.85 4.47
CA ALA A 209 9.14 -17.42 3.80
C ALA A 209 9.26 -16.01 3.23
N LEU A 210 9.76 -15.06 4.02
CA LEU A 210 10.03 -13.69 3.57
C LEU A 210 11.08 -13.66 2.46
N ARG A 211 12.19 -14.38 2.62
CA ARG A 211 13.25 -14.45 1.62
C ARG A 211 12.71 -15.01 0.31
N GLN A 212 11.96 -16.11 0.35
CA GLN A 212 11.40 -16.72 -0.86
C GLN A 212 10.43 -15.78 -1.58
N ALA A 213 9.51 -15.14 -0.85
CA ALA A 213 8.58 -14.17 -1.45
C ALA A 213 9.31 -12.99 -2.10
N MET A 214 10.43 -12.54 -1.54
CA MET A 214 11.28 -11.50 -2.14
C MET A 214 12.04 -12.02 -3.38
N LEU A 215 12.44 -13.30 -3.39
CA LEU A 215 13.09 -13.92 -4.55
C LEU A 215 12.12 -14.11 -5.73
N ASP A 216 10.83 -14.36 -5.46
CA ASP A 216 9.81 -14.47 -6.51
C ASP A 216 9.70 -13.19 -7.35
N LEU A 217 9.93 -12.03 -6.71
CA LEU A 217 9.94 -10.72 -7.39
C LEU A 217 11.02 -10.62 -8.48
N ARG A 218 12.12 -11.39 -8.36
CA ARG A 218 13.22 -11.40 -9.34
C ARG A 218 12.83 -11.99 -10.69
N GLN A 219 11.73 -12.75 -10.73
CA GLN A 219 11.19 -13.30 -11.98
C GLN A 219 10.48 -12.23 -12.83
N LEU A 220 10.20 -11.07 -12.25
CA LEU A 220 9.54 -9.98 -12.96
C LEU A 220 10.60 -9.16 -13.70
N ASP A 221 10.54 -9.20 -15.04
CA ASP A 221 11.12 -8.14 -15.84
C ASP A 221 10.18 -6.93 -15.74
N ASP A 222 10.60 -5.95 -14.95
CA ASP A 222 9.85 -4.71 -14.78
C ASP A 222 10.73 -3.50 -15.12
N PRO A 223 10.50 -2.86 -16.28
CA PRO A 223 11.32 -1.75 -16.74
C PRO A 223 11.16 -0.50 -15.88
N PHE A 224 10.19 -0.47 -14.96
CA PHE A 224 9.96 0.62 -14.02
C PHE A 224 10.50 0.31 -12.61
N ALA A 225 11.16 -0.85 -12.42
CA ALA A 225 11.80 -1.25 -11.16
C ALA A 225 13.32 -1.03 -11.19
N GLU A 226 13.75 0.19 -11.55
CA GLU A 226 15.18 0.51 -11.78
C GLU A 226 16.01 0.78 -10.50
N ARG A 227 15.44 0.64 -9.28
CA ARG A 227 16.08 1.11 -8.03
C ARG A 227 16.32 0.02 -6.97
N HIS A 228 17.09 0.37 -5.93
CA HIS A 228 17.39 -0.48 -4.78
C HIS A 228 16.24 -0.57 -3.76
N ASN A 229 15.35 0.41 -3.65
CA ASN A 229 14.23 0.42 -2.68
C ASN A 229 12.89 0.29 -3.41
N VAL A 230 12.51 -0.93 -3.80
CA VAL A 230 11.36 -1.21 -4.64
C VAL A 230 10.27 -1.95 -3.86
N MET A 231 10.64 -2.88 -2.99
CA MET A 231 9.68 -3.72 -2.29
C MET A 231 10.05 -3.95 -0.83
N ASN A 232 9.01 -4.02 -0.01
CA ASN A 232 9.09 -4.32 1.39
C ASN A 232 7.94 -5.21 1.80
N ILE A 233 8.20 -6.15 2.69
CA ILE A 233 7.19 -7.06 3.25
C ILE A 233 7.43 -7.16 4.76
N VAL A 234 6.41 -6.87 5.57
CA VAL A 234 6.37 -7.18 6.99
C VAL A 234 5.52 -8.42 7.21
N ALA A 235 5.91 -9.30 8.11
CA ALA A 235 5.19 -10.53 8.39
C ALA A 235 5.23 -10.92 9.87
N MET A 236 4.21 -11.66 10.27
CA MET A 236 4.08 -12.26 11.59
C MET A 236 3.67 -13.72 11.44
N ASP A 237 4.32 -14.64 12.14
CA ASP A 237 3.87 -16.04 12.20
C ASP A 237 2.72 -16.22 13.21
N ARG A 238 2.06 -17.38 13.21
CA ARG A 238 0.97 -17.69 14.17
C ARG A 238 1.38 -17.64 15.65
N HIS A 239 2.68 -17.71 15.93
CA HIS A 239 3.22 -17.69 17.29
C HIS A 239 3.56 -16.26 17.76
N GLY A 240 3.38 -15.26 16.89
CA GLY A 240 3.65 -13.86 17.19
C GLY A 240 5.09 -13.43 16.92
N GLN A 241 5.92 -14.28 16.29
CA GLN A 241 7.24 -13.84 15.83
C GLN A 241 7.06 -12.88 14.65
N VAL A 242 7.80 -11.78 14.66
CA VAL A 242 7.75 -10.75 13.62
C VAL A 242 9.08 -10.61 12.92
N LEU A 243 9.03 -10.36 11.61
CA LEU A 243 10.19 -10.05 10.79
C LEU A 243 9.73 -9.24 9.58
N ALA A 244 10.66 -8.54 8.94
CA ALA A 244 10.39 -7.86 7.68
C ALA A 244 11.58 -8.02 6.74
N ALA A 245 11.31 -7.96 5.43
CA ALA A 245 12.32 -7.97 4.38
C ALA A 245 12.19 -6.75 3.46
N SER A 246 13.31 -6.33 2.88
CA SER A 246 13.36 -5.19 1.97
C SER A 246 14.40 -5.40 0.88
N THR A 247 14.14 -4.81 -0.29
CA THR A 247 15.18 -4.65 -1.30
C THR A 247 16.22 -3.60 -0.90
N SER A 248 15.90 -2.75 0.08
CA SER A 248 16.80 -1.79 0.72
C SER A 248 17.63 -2.42 1.82
N SER A 249 18.88 -1.97 1.98
CA SER A 249 19.69 -2.25 3.16
C SER A 249 19.42 -1.32 4.34
N GLU A 250 18.71 -0.20 4.13
CA GLU A 250 18.53 0.86 5.14
C GLU A 250 17.13 0.86 5.77
N ALA A 251 16.18 0.12 5.20
CA ALA A 251 14.80 0.13 5.65
C ALA A 251 14.63 -0.58 7.00
N THR A 252 13.77 -0.01 7.84
CA THR A 252 13.44 -0.49 9.19
C THR A 252 11.95 -0.75 9.35
N TYR A 253 11.54 -1.46 10.39
CA TYR A 253 10.15 -1.63 10.77
C TYR A 253 10.00 -1.47 12.28
N VAL A 254 8.81 -1.10 12.73
CA VAL A 254 8.51 -0.92 14.15
C VAL A 254 7.76 -2.13 14.70
N VAL A 255 8.05 -2.47 15.95
CA VAL A 255 7.34 -3.50 16.70
C VAL A 255 7.09 -3.00 18.11
N GLN A 256 5.93 -3.35 18.65
CA GLN A 256 5.58 -3.06 20.03
C GLN A 256 4.76 -4.22 20.58
N THR A 257 5.11 -4.65 21.80
CA THR A 257 4.30 -5.60 22.57
C THR A 257 3.69 -4.90 23.78
N VAL A 258 2.75 -5.58 24.45
CA VAL A 258 2.12 -5.06 25.68
C VAL A 258 3.09 -4.96 26.86
N GLU A 259 4.24 -5.65 26.81
CA GLU A 259 5.28 -5.55 27.83
C GLU A 259 6.27 -4.39 27.60
N MET A 260 6.21 -3.73 26.44
CA MET A 260 7.14 -2.66 26.06
C MET A 260 6.58 -1.28 26.41
N GLU A 261 7.40 -0.42 27.03
CA GLU A 261 7.03 0.98 27.31
C GLU A 261 6.94 1.83 26.04
N THR A 262 7.78 1.55 25.04
CA THR A 262 7.82 2.21 23.72
C THR A 262 8.08 1.17 22.64
N TYR A 263 7.76 1.51 21.39
CA TYR A 263 8.10 0.69 20.23
C TYR A 263 9.63 0.53 20.08
N GLU A 264 10.04 -0.58 19.47
CA GLU A 264 11.40 -0.83 19.02
C GLU A 264 11.44 -0.75 17.49
N GLU A 265 12.47 -0.11 16.96
CA GLU A 265 12.75 -0.08 15.53
C GLU A 265 13.82 -1.12 15.19
N ARG A 266 13.53 -1.99 14.21
CA ARG A 266 14.39 -3.11 13.82
C ARG A 266 14.77 -3.02 12.34
N PRO A 267 15.97 -3.46 11.95
CA PRO A 267 16.37 -3.53 10.55
C PRO A 267 15.58 -4.62 9.81
N ARG A 268 15.33 -4.41 8.51
CA ARG A 268 14.73 -5.43 7.64
C ARG A 268 15.81 -6.38 7.09
N LEU A 269 15.44 -7.62 6.84
CA LEU A 269 16.25 -8.57 6.07
C LEU A 269 16.46 -8.00 4.66
N HIS A 270 17.71 -7.71 4.31
CA HIS A 270 18.04 -7.22 2.98
C HIS A 270 18.03 -8.36 1.94
N VAL A 271 17.14 -8.28 0.95
CA VAL A 271 17.05 -9.20 -0.19
C VAL A 271 16.99 -8.38 -1.49
N PRO A 272 18.12 -8.16 -2.17
CA PRO A 272 18.15 -7.32 -3.38
C PRO A 272 17.41 -7.99 -4.55
N LEU A 273 16.82 -7.17 -5.43
CA LEU A 273 16.14 -7.65 -6.65
C LEU A 273 17.10 -8.17 -7.73
N ARG A 274 18.32 -7.63 -7.77
CA ARG A 274 19.37 -8.01 -8.71
C ARG A 274 20.63 -8.29 -7.92
N GLU A 275 21.33 -9.36 -8.28
CA GLU A 275 22.67 -9.60 -7.76
C GLU A 275 23.60 -8.58 -8.44
N GLY A 276 24.40 -7.89 -7.62
CA GLY A 276 25.31 -6.83 -8.07
C GLY A 276 26.50 -7.35 -8.86
#